data_AF-A0A523ZTW1-F1
#
_entry.id   AF-A0A523ZTW1-F1
#
_cell.length_a   1.000
_cell.length_b   1.000
_cell.length_c   1.000
_cell.angle_alpha   90.00
_cell.angle_beta   90.00
_cell.angle_gamma   90.00
#
_symmetry.space_group_name_H-M   'P 1'
#
loop_
_entity.id
_entity.type
_entity.pdbx_description
1 polymer ?
#
loop_
_entity_poly.entity_id
_entity_poly.type
_entity_poly.pdbx_seq_one_letter_code
_entity_poly.pdbx_strand_id
1 'polypeptide(L)'
;MPDFSPPDSEVTGKRPHRKFTAKYKLRMLKKADACTEPGQLGALLRQEGLYSSNLTTWRKQRDEGLLIAMSPKKRGRKAQPKNPLAPEVARLQKENQRLTNKLKQAELIIDAQKKNLRDPGDSPESRRERREQLMNSALSLSNDTGKKPACEAFNVPRASFYRYLDRRNQPQEDNSERPTPPLALSPIEKQSVLDALYSERFQDKTPYEAYATLLDDGVYYCSISTMYRILNAEHGNVEDRRRQVKRPNYSKPELLATMPNQVWSWDITKLKGPVKWTYFYLYVIMDIFSRYVVGWMVAHQESTALAKRLIEQSCIKQNIESEQLTLHADRGSSMKSKGVAQLLADLGITKTHSRPYVSNDNPYSESQFKTLKYCPEFPGRFGSIQDSRAFCQRFFPWYNQEHYHSGIALMTPENVHYGMAQQIYEDRVEVLKSAFDLNPKRFKGNVPKPPVLPNAAWINKPETDSVLYD
;
A
#
# COMPACT_ATOMS: atom_id res chain seq x y z
N MET A 1 -101.18 -39.86 -0.91
CA MET A 1 -102.06 -39.57 -2.07
C MET A 1 -103.19 -38.67 -1.56
N PRO A 2 -103.55 -37.55 -2.20
CA PRO A 2 -103.15 -37.08 -3.53
C PRO A 2 -102.59 -35.64 -3.58
N ASP A 3 -101.79 -35.44 -4.64
CA ASP A 3 -101.72 -34.31 -5.57
C ASP A 3 -102.58 -33.06 -5.28
N PHE A 4 -101.91 -31.92 -5.10
CA PHE A 4 -102.45 -30.60 -5.38
C PHE A 4 -101.38 -29.78 -6.10
N SER A 5 -101.31 -29.95 -7.42
CA SER A 5 -100.65 -29.01 -8.33
C SER A 5 -101.19 -27.59 -8.12
N PRO A 6 -100.36 -26.56 -7.84
CA PRO A 6 -100.79 -25.17 -7.85
C PRO A 6 -101.04 -24.71 -9.30
N PRO A 7 -102.06 -23.88 -9.53
CA PRO A 7 -102.57 -23.57 -10.86
C PRO A 7 -101.59 -22.75 -11.71
N ASP A 8 -101.63 -23.07 -13.00
CA ASP A 8 -100.90 -22.45 -14.10
C ASP A 8 -101.21 -20.95 -14.16
N SER A 9 -100.32 -20.11 -13.61
CA SER A 9 -100.43 -18.67 -13.76
C SER A 9 -99.86 -18.28 -15.12
N GLU A 10 -100.72 -18.26 -16.13
CA GLU A 10 -100.43 -17.59 -17.41
C GLU A 10 -100.18 -16.10 -17.16
N VAL A 11 -98.94 -15.75 -16.82
CA VAL A 11 -98.48 -14.35 -16.86
C VAL A 11 -98.35 -14.00 -18.33
N THR A 12 -99.44 -13.50 -18.90
CA THR A 12 -99.45 -12.87 -20.23
C THR A 12 -98.28 -11.90 -20.32
N GLY A 13 -97.35 -12.16 -21.23
CA GLY A 13 -96.12 -11.38 -21.37
C GLY A 13 -96.44 -9.90 -21.50
N LYS A 14 -95.81 -9.07 -20.64
CA LYS A 14 -95.97 -7.60 -20.66
C LYS A 14 -95.92 -7.08 -22.10
N ARG A 15 -96.99 -6.41 -22.55
CA ARG A 15 -97.06 -5.78 -23.88
C ARG A 15 -95.77 -4.96 -24.10
N PRO A 16 -95.06 -5.15 -25.23
CA PRO A 16 -93.78 -4.47 -25.44
C PRO A 16 -93.97 -2.95 -25.42
N HIS A 17 -93.14 -2.26 -24.64
CA HIS A 17 -93.17 -0.80 -24.56
C HIS A 17 -92.93 -0.17 -25.95
N ARG A 18 -93.78 0.81 -26.31
CA ARG A 18 -93.65 1.57 -27.57
C ARG A 18 -92.27 2.22 -27.64
N LYS A 19 -91.46 1.84 -28.63
CA LYS A 19 -90.12 2.41 -28.85
C LYS A 19 -90.21 3.62 -29.77
N PHE A 20 -89.67 4.76 -29.33
CA PHE A 20 -89.62 5.98 -30.12
C PHE A 20 -88.24 6.15 -30.76
N THR A 21 -88.18 6.26 -32.09
CA THR A 21 -86.94 6.50 -32.83
C THR A 21 -86.44 7.92 -32.60
N ALA A 22 -85.12 8.16 -32.74
CA ALA A 22 -84.53 9.49 -32.63
C ALA A 22 -85.19 10.52 -33.56
N LYS A 23 -85.47 10.12 -34.81
CA LYS A 23 -86.16 10.95 -35.80
C LYS A 23 -87.58 11.31 -35.35
N TYR A 24 -88.31 10.35 -34.76
CA TYR A 24 -89.65 10.60 -34.23
C TYR A 24 -89.61 11.57 -33.03
N LYS A 25 -88.70 11.36 -32.07
CA LYS A 25 -88.52 12.25 -30.91
C LYS A 25 -88.21 13.68 -31.34
N LEU A 26 -87.26 13.88 -32.25
CA LEU A 26 -86.90 15.20 -32.77
C LEU A 26 -88.06 15.88 -33.50
N ARG A 27 -88.85 15.12 -34.29
CA ARG A 27 -90.05 15.64 -34.96
C ARG A 27 -91.12 16.08 -33.96
N MET A 28 -91.33 15.31 -32.89
CA MET A 28 -92.30 15.64 -31.86
C MET A 28 -91.86 16.84 -31.01
N LEU A 29 -90.57 16.96 -30.69
CA LEU A 29 -90.04 18.15 -30.03
C LEU A 29 -90.23 19.41 -30.88
N LYS A 30 -89.96 19.36 -32.19
CA LYS A 30 -90.22 20.49 -33.09
C LYS A 30 -91.69 20.90 -33.12
N LYS A 31 -92.62 19.94 -33.17
CA LYS A 31 -94.06 20.22 -33.10
C LYS A 31 -94.47 20.80 -31.74
N ALA A 32 -93.93 20.26 -30.65
CA ALA A 32 -94.22 20.74 -29.30
C ALA A 32 -93.65 22.15 -29.04
N ASP A 33 -92.48 22.47 -29.57
CA ASP A 33 -91.85 23.80 -29.47
C ASP A 33 -92.58 24.84 -30.34
N ALA A 34 -93.32 24.41 -31.37
CA ALA A 34 -94.14 25.28 -32.23
C ALA A 34 -95.55 25.56 -31.67
N CYS A 35 -95.99 24.88 -30.61
CA CYS A 35 -97.27 25.15 -29.95
C CYS A 35 -97.13 26.32 -28.98
N THR A 36 -97.61 27.51 -29.35
CA THR A 36 -97.50 28.74 -28.56
C THR A 36 -98.79 29.13 -27.82
N GLU A 37 -99.95 28.60 -28.21
CA GLU A 37 -101.22 28.92 -27.54
C GLU A 37 -101.60 27.90 -26.43
N PRO A 38 -102.29 28.34 -25.36
CA PRO A 38 -102.73 27.46 -24.27
C PRO A 38 -103.61 26.31 -24.78
N GLY A 39 -103.25 25.08 -24.45
CA GLY A 39 -104.03 23.87 -24.77
C GLY A 39 -103.62 23.12 -26.05
N GLN A 40 -102.92 23.77 -26.99
CA GLN A 40 -102.44 23.13 -28.23
C GLN A 40 -101.47 21.98 -27.94
N LEU A 41 -100.56 22.17 -26.97
CA LEU A 41 -99.61 21.14 -26.56
C LEU A 41 -100.32 19.90 -25.99
N GLY A 42 -101.40 20.10 -25.22
CA GLY A 42 -102.21 19.01 -24.65
C GLY A 42 -102.96 18.22 -25.72
N ALA A 43 -103.46 18.89 -26.78
CA ALA A 43 -104.10 18.24 -27.92
C ALA A 43 -103.10 17.37 -28.71
N LEU A 44 -101.90 17.89 -28.99
CA LEU A 44 -100.83 17.15 -29.67
C LEU A 44 -100.42 15.89 -28.90
N LEU A 45 -100.27 16.00 -27.57
CA LEU A 45 -99.90 14.88 -26.70
C LEU A 45 -100.96 13.76 -26.71
N ARG A 46 -102.25 14.11 -26.67
CA ARG A 46 -103.34 13.13 -26.76
C ARG A 46 -103.41 12.46 -28.13
N GLN A 47 -103.27 13.22 -29.21
CA GLN A 47 -103.31 12.70 -30.58
C GLN A 47 -102.18 11.69 -30.84
N GLU A 48 -100.98 11.96 -30.32
CA GLU A 48 -99.82 11.09 -30.54
C GLU A 48 -99.67 10.00 -29.45
N GLY A 49 -100.54 10.01 -28.42
CA GLY A 49 -100.50 9.07 -27.30
C GLY A 49 -99.23 9.22 -26.45
N LEU A 50 -98.84 10.47 -26.14
CA LEU A 50 -97.63 10.83 -25.43
C LEU A 50 -97.96 11.50 -24.08
N TYR A 51 -97.17 11.21 -23.05
CA TYR A 51 -97.21 11.93 -21.78
C TYR A 51 -96.25 13.13 -21.79
N SER A 52 -96.55 14.16 -20.99
CA SER A 52 -95.70 15.37 -20.86
C SER A 52 -94.27 15.02 -20.43
N SER A 53 -94.09 14.00 -19.60
CA SER A 53 -92.78 13.49 -19.16
C SER A 53 -91.90 12.99 -20.31
N ASN A 54 -92.49 12.52 -21.41
CA ASN A 54 -91.75 12.13 -22.61
C ASN A 54 -91.09 13.35 -23.26
N LEU A 55 -91.78 14.49 -23.33
CA LEU A 55 -91.21 15.71 -23.90
C LEU A 55 -90.07 16.26 -23.02
N THR A 56 -90.25 16.25 -21.70
CA THR A 56 -89.21 16.71 -20.75
C THR A 56 -87.94 15.86 -20.88
N THR A 57 -88.09 14.54 -20.92
CA THR A 57 -86.94 13.63 -21.10
C THR A 57 -86.30 13.78 -22.48
N TRP A 58 -87.08 14.00 -23.54
CA TRP A 58 -86.52 14.18 -24.88
C TRP A 58 -85.85 15.55 -25.06
N ARG A 59 -86.33 16.62 -24.42
CA ARG A 59 -85.65 17.93 -24.39
C ARG A 59 -84.29 17.82 -23.73
N LYS A 60 -84.22 17.18 -22.56
CA LYS A 60 -82.94 16.88 -21.88
C LYS A 60 -81.99 16.05 -22.77
N GLN A 61 -82.50 15.00 -23.43
CA GLN A 61 -81.72 14.18 -24.37
C GLN A 61 -81.25 14.96 -25.62
N ARG A 62 -82.00 15.99 -26.06
CA ARG A 62 -81.60 16.88 -27.15
C ARG A 62 -80.44 17.77 -26.70
N ASP A 63 -80.60 18.40 -25.55
CA ASP A 63 -79.67 19.41 -25.04
C ASP A 63 -78.33 18.76 -24.60
N GLU A 64 -78.35 17.50 -24.17
CA GLU A 64 -77.16 16.67 -23.90
C GLU A 64 -76.53 16.04 -25.18
N GLY A 65 -77.07 16.32 -26.37
CA GLY A 65 -76.56 15.80 -27.66
C GLY A 65 -76.82 14.30 -27.91
N LEU A 66 -77.59 13.63 -27.04
CA LEU A 66 -77.82 12.18 -27.05
C LEU A 66 -78.79 11.71 -28.16
N LEU A 67 -79.64 12.59 -28.70
CA LEU A 67 -80.61 12.19 -29.74
C LEU A 67 -79.96 11.88 -31.10
N ILE A 68 -78.83 12.50 -31.44
CA ILE A 68 -78.10 12.22 -32.70
C ILE A 68 -77.37 10.87 -32.62
N ALA A 69 -76.97 10.46 -31.40
CA ALA A 69 -76.25 9.20 -31.13
C ALA A 69 -77.12 7.93 -31.18
N MET A 70 -78.46 8.05 -31.33
CA MET A 70 -79.41 6.93 -31.34
C MET A 70 -79.78 6.41 -32.75
N SER A 71 -79.09 6.85 -33.80
CA SER A 71 -79.19 6.21 -35.12
C SER A 71 -78.58 4.80 -35.07
N PRO A 72 -79.19 3.74 -35.65
CA PRO A 72 -78.67 2.39 -35.52
C PRO A 72 -77.34 2.26 -36.28
N LYS A 73 -76.23 2.28 -35.56
CA LYS A 73 -74.88 1.96 -36.07
C LYS A 73 -74.73 0.43 -36.08
N LYS A 74 -74.31 -0.15 -37.21
CA LYS A 74 -74.04 -1.59 -37.36
C LYS A 74 -73.17 -2.08 -36.18
N ARG A 75 -73.61 -3.16 -35.52
CA ARG A 75 -72.93 -3.76 -34.36
C ARG A 75 -71.49 -4.12 -34.70
N GLY A 76 -70.54 -3.46 -34.07
CA GLY A 76 -69.15 -3.86 -33.91
C GLY A 76 -68.72 -3.65 -32.46
N ARG A 77 -67.79 -4.46 -31.96
CA ARG A 77 -67.33 -4.52 -30.55
C ARG A 77 -66.91 -3.12 -30.07
N LYS A 78 -67.49 -2.62 -28.97
CA LYS A 78 -67.11 -1.33 -28.36
C LYS A 78 -65.71 -1.45 -27.74
N ALA A 79 -64.77 -0.62 -28.20
CA ALA A 79 -63.48 -0.43 -27.54
C ALA A 79 -63.67 0.43 -26.27
N GLN A 80 -63.00 0.05 -25.18
CA GLN A 80 -62.91 0.86 -23.96
C GLN A 80 -62.28 2.23 -24.27
N PRO A 81 -62.64 3.31 -23.53
CA PRO A 81 -62.02 4.61 -23.71
C PRO A 81 -60.53 4.51 -23.39
N LYS A 82 -59.66 4.71 -24.39
CA LYS A 82 -58.21 4.75 -24.20
C LYS A 82 -57.87 5.96 -23.32
N ASN A 83 -57.41 5.69 -22.11
CA ASN A 83 -56.76 6.69 -21.26
C ASN A 83 -55.57 7.29 -22.07
N PRO A 84 -55.57 8.59 -22.38
CA PRO A 84 -54.54 9.22 -23.22
C PRO A 84 -53.13 9.16 -22.60
N LEU A 85 -53.01 8.85 -21.30
CA LEU A 85 -51.74 8.70 -20.59
C LEU A 85 -51.23 7.25 -20.54
N ALA A 86 -52.04 6.26 -20.93
CA ALA A 86 -51.64 4.84 -20.85
C ALA A 86 -50.37 4.48 -21.68
N PRO A 87 -50.15 5.04 -22.89
CA PRO A 87 -48.92 4.80 -23.64
C PRO A 87 -47.69 5.36 -22.93
N GLU A 88 -47.82 6.52 -22.30
CA GLU A 88 -46.73 7.20 -21.61
C GLU A 88 -46.37 6.50 -20.29
N VAL A 89 -47.38 6.06 -19.53
CA VAL A 89 -47.17 5.24 -18.32
C VAL A 89 -46.47 3.93 -18.69
N ALA A 90 -46.87 3.26 -19.77
CA ALA A 90 -46.20 2.04 -20.23
C ALA A 90 -44.75 2.30 -20.69
N ARG A 91 -44.47 3.46 -21.31
CA ARG A 91 -43.12 3.89 -21.67
C ARG A 91 -42.26 4.12 -20.43
N LEU A 92 -42.75 4.92 -19.49
CA LEU A 92 -42.06 5.24 -18.23
C LEU A 92 -41.84 3.99 -17.37
N GLN A 93 -42.79 3.05 -17.34
CA GLN A 93 -42.61 1.78 -16.64
C GLN A 93 -41.52 0.91 -17.28
N LYS A 94 -41.47 0.83 -18.62
CA LYS A 94 -40.37 0.15 -19.32
C LYS A 94 -39.02 0.82 -19.06
N GLU A 95 -38.98 2.14 -19.06
CA GLU A 95 -37.77 2.90 -18.80
C GLU A 95 -37.29 2.74 -17.36
N ASN A 96 -38.19 2.84 -16.38
CA ASN A 96 -37.88 2.55 -14.98
C ASN A 96 -37.36 1.13 -14.78
N GLN A 97 -37.98 0.13 -15.42
CA GLN A 97 -37.49 -1.25 -15.35
C GLN A 97 -36.08 -1.37 -15.94
N ARG A 98 -35.82 -0.72 -17.08
CA ARG A 98 -34.50 -0.70 -17.72
C ARG A 98 -33.45 -0.02 -16.84
N LEU A 99 -33.78 1.13 -16.25
CA LEU A 99 -32.88 1.87 -15.35
C LEU A 99 -32.61 1.10 -14.07
N THR A 100 -33.63 0.48 -13.47
CA THR A 100 -33.48 -0.38 -12.29
C THR A 100 -32.54 -1.55 -12.55
N ASN A 101 -32.69 -2.21 -13.71
CA ASN A 101 -31.79 -3.30 -14.10
C ASN A 101 -30.34 -2.82 -14.30
N LYS A 102 -30.15 -1.64 -14.91
CA LYS A 102 -28.81 -1.03 -15.07
C LYS A 102 -28.18 -0.66 -13.74
N LEU A 103 -28.97 -0.12 -12.82
CA LEU A 103 -28.52 0.28 -11.49
C LEU A 103 -28.05 -0.96 -10.70
N LYS A 104 -28.85 -2.03 -10.69
CA LYS A 104 -28.48 -3.31 -10.08
C LYS A 104 -27.17 -3.87 -10.67
N GLN A 105 -26.99 -3.77 -11.98
CA GLN A 105 -25.76 -4.20 -12.65
C GLN A 105 -24.55 -3.35 -12.24
N ALA A 106 -24.70 -2.03 -12.11
CA ALA A 106 -23.65 -1.14 -11.68
C ALA A 106 -23.24 -1.37 -10.22
N GLU A 107 -24.20 -1.63 -9.32
CA GLU A 107 -23.93 -1.95 -7.91
C GLU A 107 -23.09 -3.22 -7.76
N LEU A 108 -23.42 -4.27 -8.53
CA LEU A 108 -22.63 -5.52 -8.54
C LEU A 108 -21.19 -5.30 -9.03
N ILE A 109 -21.00 -4.47 -10.05
CA ILE A 109 -19.67 -4.12 -10.55
C ILE A 109 -18.86 -3.38 -9.48
N ILE A 110 -19.47 -2.39 -8.81
CA ILE A 110 -18.80 -1.60 -7.77
C ILE A 110 -18.39 -2.49 -6.59
N ASP A 111 -19.27 -3.38 -6.14
CA ASP A 111 -18.97 -4.30 -5.04
C ASP A 111 -17.82 -5.26 -5.40
N ALA A 112 -17.84 -5.80 -6.62
CA ALA A 112 -16.79 -6.68 -7.12
C ALA A 112 -15.42 -5.96 -7.28
N GLN A 113 -15.42 -4.70 -7.71
CA GLN A 113 -14.20 -3.90 -7.82
C GLN A 113 -13.63 -3.56 -6.45
N LYS A 114 -14.47 -3.20 -5.47
CA LYS A 114 -14.05 -2.92 -4.08
C LYS A 114 -13.32 -4.11 -3.45
N LYS A 115 -13.83 -5.32 -3.67
CA LYS A 115 -13.22 -6.57 -3.18
C LYS A 115 -11.86 -6.92 -3.81
N ASN A 116 -11.45 -6.22 -4.87
CA ASN A 116 -10.18 -6.43 -5.58
C ASN A 116 -9.19 -5.24 -5.43
N LEU A 117 -9.55 -4.24 -4.63
CA LEU A 117 -8.64 -3.18 -4.20
C LEU A 117 -7.66 -3.74 -3.17
N ARG A 118 -6.39 -3.37 -3.28
CA ARG A 118 -5.37 -3.68 -2.28
C ARG A 118 -5.52 -2.76 -1.08
N ASP A 119 -5.25 -3.30 0.10
CA ASP A 119 -5.03 -2.49 1.29
C ASP A 119 -3.60 -1.90 1.28
N PRO A 120 -3.38 -0.72 1.87
CA PRO A 120 -2.04 -0.18 2.04
C PRO A 120 -1.21 -1.11 2.94
N GLY A 121 -0.26 -1.86 2.36
CA GLY A 121 0.63 -2.78 3.10
C GLY A 121 0.86 -4.15 2.46
N ASP A 122 0.08 -4.53 1.45
CA ASP A 122 0.23 -5.83 0.78
C ASP A 122 1.55 -5.98 0.01
N SER A 123 2.18 -7.16 0.14
CA SER A 123 3.39 -7.56 -0.58
C SER A 123 3.25 -7.44 -2.11
N PRO A 124 4.32 -7.11 -2.85
CA PRO A 124 4.25 -6.97 -4.31
C PRO A 124 4.08 -8.35 -5.00
N GLU A 125 2.84 -8.74 -5.29
CA GLU A 125 2.50 -9.89 -6.16
C GLU A 125 3.22 -9.84 -7.51
N SER A 126 3.56 -11.02 -8.05
CA SER A 126 4.08 -11.11 -9.40
C SER A 126 3.01 -10.66 -10.41
N ARG A 127 3.43 -10.11 -11.56
CA ARG A 127 2.49 -9.71 -12.64
C ARG A 127 1.58 -10.85 -13.09
N ARG A 128 2.01 -12.11 -12.92
CA ARG A 128 1.26 -13.31 -13.27
C ARG A 128 0.12 -13.57 -12.28
N GLU A 129 0.43 -13.56 -10.99
CA GLU A 129 -0.57 -13.72 -9.91
C GLU A 129 -1.66 -12.66 -10.01
N ARG A 130 -1.27 -11.39 -10.20
CA ARG A 130 -2.23 -10.30 -10.34
C ARG A 130 -3.16 -10.50 -11.52
N ARG A 131 -2.62 -10.96 -12.66
CA ARG A 131 -3.42 -11.24 -13.86
C ARG A 131 -4.39 -12.39 -13.64
N GLU A 132 -3.97 -13.44 -12.93
CA GLU A 132 -4.81 -14.60 -12.64
C GLU A 132 -5.96 -14.26 -11.69
N GLN A 133 -5.69 -13.46 -10.65
CA GLN A 133 -6.72 -12.91 -9.77
C GLN A 133 -7.75 -12.09 -10.56
N LEU A 134 -7.30 -11.15 -11.40
CA LEU A 134 -8.22 -10.33 -12.22
C LEU A 134 -9.08 -11.18 -13.17
N MET A 135 -8.53 -12.26 -13.74
CA MET A 135 -9.28 -13.19 -14.59
C MET A 135 -10.33 -13.98 -13.80
N ASN A 136 -9.99 -14.45 -12.60
CA ASN A 136 -10.92 -15.14 -11.71
C ASN A 136 -12.04 -14.20 -11.22
N SER A 137 -11.71 -12.96 -10.86
CA SER A 137 -12.69 -11.95 -10.45
C SER A 137 -13.61 -11.56 -11.60
N ALA A 138 -13.08 -11.41 -12.82
CA ALA A 138 -13.90 -11.21 -14.01
C ALA A 138 -14.81 -12.41 -14.30
N LEU A 139 -14.35 -13.64 -14.03
CA LEU A 139 -15.14 -14.84 -14.22
C LEU A 139 -16.32 -14.89 -13.25
N SER A 140 -16.05 -14.67 -11.95
CA SER A 140 -17.09 -14.60 -10.92
C SER A 140 -18.16 -13.55 -11.26
N LEU A 141 -17.74 -12.33 -11.60
CA LEU A 141 -18.66 -11.24 -11.96
C LEU A 141 -19.43 -11.50 -13.27
N SER A 142 -18.87 -12.29 -14.19
CA SER A 142 -19.50 -12.58 -15.48
C SER A 142 -20.77 -13.43 -15.36
N ASN A 143 -20.93 -14.19 -14.28
CA ASN A 143 -22.13 -14.99 -14.02
C ASN A 143 -23.35 -14.11 -13.74
N ASP A 144 -23.15 -12.95 -13.09
CA ASP A 144 -24.23 -12.07 -12.67
C ASP A 144 -24.48 -10.89 -13.63
N THR A 145 -23.41 -10.37 -14.26
CA THR A 145 -23.48 -9.14 -15.07
C THR A 145 -23.26 -9.38 -16.57
N GLY A 146 -22.90 -10.61 -16.96
CA GLY A 146 -22.50 -10.96 -18.30
C GLY A 146 -21.01 -10.72 -18.58
N LYS A 147 -20.48 -11.43 -19.58
CA LYS A 147 -19.04 -11.48 -19.88
C LYS A 147 -18.42 -10.14 -20.29
N LYS A 148 -19.16 -9.31 -21.04
CA LYS A 148 -18.64 -8.02 -21.54
C LYS A 148 -18.49 -6.98 -20.40
N PRO A 149 -19.53 -6.69 -19.59
CA PRO A 149 -19.42 -5.78 -18.45
C PRO A 149 -18.38 -6.22 -17.42
N ALA A 150 -18.26 -7.53 -17.15
CA ALA A 150 -17.26 -8.05 -16.23
C ALA A 150 -15.81 -7.85 -16.72
N CYS A 151 -15.55 -8.05 -18.01
CA CYS A 151 -14.23 -7.78 -18.60
C CYS A 151 -13.89 -6.27 -18.54
N GLU A 152 -14.86 -5.41 -18.84
CA GLU A 152 -14.69 -3.96 -18.80
C GLU A 152 -14.42 -3.48 -17.35
N ALA A 153 -15.12 -4.04 -16.36
CA ALA A 153 -14.95 -3.71 -14.94
C ALA A 153 -13.52 -3.97 -14.43
N PHE A 154 -12.88 -5.07 -14.85
CA PHE A 154 -11.52 -5.43 -14.39
C PHE A 154 -10.42 -5.04 -15.39
N ASN A 155 -10.74 -4.26 -16.42
CA ASN A 155 -9.84 -3.87 -17.51
C ASN A 155 -9.12 -5.08 -18.16
N VAL A 156 -9.87 -6.16 -18.34
CA VAL A 156 -9.39 -7.41 -18.92
C VAL A 156 -9.76 -7.46 -20.41
N PRO A 157 -8.81 -7.73 -21.33
CA PRO A 157 -9.14 -7.94 -22.73
C PRO A 157 -10.05 -9.17 -22.91
N ARG A 158 -11.22 -8.99 -23.57
CA ARG A 158 -12.20 -10.08 -23.81
C ARG A 158 -11.57 -11.33 -24.43
N ALA A 159 -10.66 -11.14 -25.40
CA ALA A 159 -9.94 -12.26 -26.03
C ALA A 159 -9.11 -13.07 -25.03
N SER A 160 -8.51 -12.43 -24.02
CA SER A 160 -7.79 -13.13 -22.96
C SER A 160 -8.72 -13.87 -22.02
N PHE A 161 -9.89 -13.30 -21.71
CA PHE A 161 -10.91 -13.92 -20.87
C PHE A 161 -11.48 -15.19 -21.50
N TYR A 162 -11.81 -15.16 -22.80
CA TYR A 162 -12.27 -16.37 -23.50
C TYR A 162 -11.16 -17.42 -23.61
N ARG A 163 -9.92 -17.04 -23.92
CA ARG A 163 -8.77 -17.98 -23.90
C ARG A 163 -8.55 -18.62 -22.53
N TYR A 164 -8.79 -17.86 -21.46
CA TYR A 164 -8.71 -18.36 -20.09
C TYR A 164 -9.81 -19.38 -19.78
N LEU A 165 -11.04 -19.10 -20.21
CA LEU A 165 -12.17 -20.04 -20.12
C LEU A 165 -11.92 -21.33 -20.91
N ASP A 166 -11.46 -21.21 -22.15
CA ASP A 166 -11.17 -22.37 -23.02
C ASP A 166 -10.08 -23.25 -22.40
N ARG A 167 -9.01 -22.64 -21.89
CA ARG A 167 -7.93 -23.36 -21.20
C ARG A 167 -8.40 -24.08 -19.93
N ARG A 168 -9.38 -23.50 -19.21
CA ARG A 168 -9.93 -24.09 -17.97
C ARG A 168 -10.93 -25.22 -18.24
N ASN A 169 -11.64 -25.15 -19.37
CA ASN A 169 -12.64 -26.13 -19.77
C ASN A 169 -12.05 -27.31 -20.56
N GLN A 170 -10.80 -27.21 -21.00
CA GLN A 170 -10.07 -28.35 -21.55
C GLN A 170 -9.60 -29.25 -20.39
N PRO A 171 -9.66 -30.58 -20.54
CA PRO A 171 -8.95 -31.48 -19.65
C PRO A 171 -7.49 -31.02 -19.56
N GLN A 172 -6.92 -30.97 -18.36
CA GLN A 172 -5.47 -30.81 -18.20
C GLN A 172 -4.82 -32.02 -18.88
N GLU A 173 -4.53 -31.92 -20.17
CA GLU A 173 -3.47 -32.73 -20.75
C GLU A 173 -2.21 -32.36 -19.97
N ASP A 174 -1.67 -33.37 -19.30
CA ASP A 174 -0.44 -33.29 -18.54
C ASP A 174 0.61 -32.55 -19.38
N ASN A 175 1.36 -31.67 -18.71
CA ASN A 175 2.26 -30.71 -19.32
C ASN A 175 2.97 -31.30 -20.55
N SER A 176 2.58 -30.88 -21.76
CA SER A 176 3.47 -31.06 -22.91
C SER A 176 4.77 -30.36 -22.52
N GLU A 177 5.80 -31.14 -22.20
CA GLU A 177 7.11 -30.61 -21.86
C GLU A 177 7.47 -29.61 -22.94
N ARG A 178 7.61 -28.34 -22.55
CA ARG A 178 7.95 -27.30 -23.50
C ARG A 178 9.23 -27.76 -24.20
N PRO A 179 9.30 -27.69 -25.54
CA PRO A 179 10.52 -28.07 -26.24
C PRO A 179 11.68 -27.28 -25.63
N THR A 180 12.64 -28.02 -25.08
CA THR A 180 13.84 -27.45 -24.47
C THR A 180 14.52 -26.61 -25.56
N PRO A 181 15.00 -25.39 -25.25
CA PRO A 181 15.67 -24.57 -26.25
C PRO A 181 16.80 -25.36 -26.92
N PRO A 182 17.03 -25.21 -28.23
CA PRO A 182 18.04 -26.01 -28.96
C PRO A 182 19.47 -25.77 -28.45
N LEU A 183 19.69 -24.68 -27.70
CA LEU A 183 20.97 -24.31 -27.07
C LEU A 183 21.09 -24.75 -25.61
N ALA A 184 20.11 -25.50 -25.09
CA ALA A 184 20.17 -26.00 -23.72
C ALA A 184 21.15 -27.18 -23.64
N LEU A 185 22.08 -27.10 -22.70
CA LEU A 185 22.96 -28.22 -22.38
C LEU A 185 22.11 -29.44 -21.98
N SER A 186 22.43 -30.57 -22.59
CA SER A 186 21.89 -31.88 -22.21
C SER A 186 22.27 -32.22 -20.76
N PRO A 187 21.55 -33.16 -20.12
CA PRO A 187 21.91 -33.62 -18.78
C PRO A 187 23.35 -34.11 -18.67
N ILE A 188 23.86 -34.78 -19.72
CA ILE A 188 25.22 -35.30 -19.78
C ILE A 188 26.23 -34.15 -19.82
N GLU A 189 26.01 -33.15 -20.68
CA GLU A 189 26.90 -31.98 -20.78
C GLU A 189 26.91 -31.16 -19.49
N LYS A 190 25.75 -31.04 -18.80
CA LYS A 190 25.68 -30.39 -17.49
C LYS A 190 26.51 -31.14 -16.45
N GLN A 191 26.43 -32.47 -16.43
CA GLN A 191 27.23 -33.29 -15.53
C GLN A 191 28.73 -33.13 -15.82
N SER A 192 29.13 -33.09 -17.09
CA SER A 192 30.54 -32.83 -17.46
C SER A 192 31.04 -31.46 -16.98
N VAL A 193 30.19 -30.43 -17.01
CA VAL A 193 30.54 -29.11 -16.45
C VAL A 193 30.74 -29.21 -14.93
N LEU A 194 29.86 -29.92 -14.22
CA LEU A 194 29.96 -30.11 -12.77
C LEU A 194 31.21 -30.90 -12.38
N ASP A 195 31.48 -32.01 -13.07
CA ASP A 195 32.65 -32.86 -12.82
C ASP A 195 33.95 -32.07 -13.02
N ALA A 196 34.01 -31.23 -14.06
CA ALA A 196 35.13 -30.33 -14.28
C ALA A 196 35.26 -29.33 -13.10
N LEU A 197 34.18 -28.65 -12.72
CA LEU A 197 34.19 -27.66 -11.65
C LEU A 197 34.45 -28.25 -10.24
N TYR A 198 34.13 -29.53 -10.01
CA TYR A 198 34.39 -30.24 -8.75
C TYR A 198 35.73 -30.97 -8.72
N SER A 199 36.47 -31.04 -9.83
CA SER A 199 37.81 -31.61 -9.82
C SER A 199 38.72 -30.89 -8.83
N GLU A 200 39.69 -31.61 -8.25
CA GLU A 200 40.66 -31.04 -7.29
C GLU A 200 41.37 -29.80 -7.85
N ARG A 201 41.56 -29.73 -9.17
CA ARG A 201 42.19 -28.60 -9.88
C ARG A 201 41.38 -27.30 -9.77
N PHE A 202 40.06 -27.38 -9.65
CA PHE A 202 39.14 -26.24 -9.67
C PHE A 202 38.33 -26.05 -8.39
N GLN A 203 38.49 -26.95 -7.40
CA GLN A 203 37.73 -26.92 -6.13
C GLN A 203 37.84 -25.58 -5.38
N ASP A 204 39.00 -24.92 -5.43
CA ASP A 204 39.30 -23.66 -4.71
C ASP A 204 39.29 -22.43 -5.64
N LYS A 205 38.96 -22.62 -6.93
CA LYS A 205 38.94 -21.56 -7.94
C LYS A 205 37.53 -21.06 -8.22
N THR A 206 37.42 -19.81 -8.64
CA THR A 206 36.16 -19.23 -9.10
C THR A 206 35.78 -19.79 -10.49
N PRO A 207 34.48 -19.83 -10.86
CA PRO A 207 34.08 -20.18 -12.23
C PRO A 207 34.74 -19.32 -13.32
N TYR A 208 35.13 -18.07 -13.02
CA TYR A 208 35.91 -17.23 -13.92
C TYR A 208 37.32 -17.78 -14.17
N GLU A 209 38.03 -18.16 -13.11
CA GLU A 209 39.39 -18.72 -13.21
C GLU A 209 39.37 -20.13 -13.81
N ALA A 210 38.36 -20.94 -13.44
CA ALA A 210 38.16 -22.26 -14.04
C ALA A 210 37.89 -22.14 -15.54
N TYR A 211 37.01 -21.22 -15.95
CA TYR A 211 36.74 -20.96 -17.36
C TYR A 211 37.99 -20.51 -18.14
N ALA A 212 38.76 -19.55 -17.61
CA ALA A 212 39.99 -19.09 -18.25
C ALA A 212 41.01 -20.23 -18.40
N THR A 213 41.22 -21.01 -17.33
CA THR A 213 42.15 -22.15 -17.35
C THR A 213 41.72 -23.23 -18.35
N LEU A 214 40.42 -23.54 -18.43
CA LEU A 214 39.88 -24.52 -19.37
C LEU A 214 40.06 -24.06 -20.83
N LEU A 215 39.88 -22.77 -21.09
CA LEU A 215 40.16 -22.19 -22.40
C LEU A 215 41.64 -22.27 -22.77
N ASP A 216 42.54 -21.99 -21.83
CA ASP A 216 43.99 -22.12 -22.03
C ASP A 216 44.38 -23.56 -22.36
N ASP A 217 43.65 -24.56 -21.83
CA ASP A 217 43.82 -25.98 -22.15
C ASP A 217 43.12 -26.41 -23.45
N GLY A 218 42.45 -25.48 -24.16
CA GLY A 218 41.72 -25.76 -25.40
C GLY A 218 40.36 -26.46 -25.20
N VAL A 219 39.83 -26.47 -23.97
CA VAL A 219 38.57 -27.13 -23.62
C VAL A 219 37.47 -26.10 -23.33
N TYR A 220 36.34 -26.21 -24.01
CA TYR A 220 35.18 -25.34 -23.79
C TYR A 220 33.92 -26.16 -23.48
N TYR A 221 33.33 -25.93 -22.31
CA TYR A 221 32.05 -26.54 -21.92
C TYR A 221 30.86 -25.58 -22.11
N CYS A 222 30.90 -24.40 -21.48
CA CYS A 222 29.85 -23.39 -21.59
C CYS A 222 30.30 -22.02 -21.08
N SER A 223 29.47 -20.99 -21.24
CA SER A 223 29.74 -19.65 -20.72
C SER A 223 29.81 -19.62 -19.18
N ILE A 224 30.54 -18.64 -18.65
CA ILE A 224 30.68 -18.40 -17.19
C ILE A 224 29.30 -18.24 -16.53
N SER A 225 28.39 -17.47 -17.14
CA SER A 225 27.02 -17.30 -16.64
C SER A 225 26.23 -18.61 -16.58
N THR A 226 26.48 -19.51 -17.53
CA THR A 226 25.88 -20.85 -17.54
C THR A 226 26.46 -21.72 -16.42
N MET A 227 27.77 -21.65 -16.16
CA MET A 227 28.42 -22.35 -15.05
C MET A 227 27.81 -21.92 -13.71
N TYR A 228 27.68 -20.61 -13.46
CA TYR A 228 27.02 -20.09 -12.24
C TYR A 228 25.56 -20.55 -12.14
N ARG A 229 24.82 -20.54 -13.25
CA ARG A 229 23.42 -20.99 -13.27
C ARG A 229 23.29 -22.47 -12.93
N ILE A 230 24.21 -23.32 -13.41
CA ILE A 230 24.24 -24.76 -13.09
C ILE A 230 24.57 -24.95 -11.59
N LEU A 231 25.63 -24.29 -11.09
CA LEU A 231 26.00 -24.39 -9.67
C LEU A 231 24.90 -23.91 -8.72
N ASN A 232 24.24 -22.79 -9.06
CA ASN A 232 23.12 -22.27 -8.28
C ASN A 232 21.89 -23.18 -8.32
N ALA A 233 21.65 -23.89 -9.42
CA ALA A 233 20.53 -24.82 -9.54
C ALA A 233 20.75 -26.10 -8.71
N GLU A 234 21.99 -26.59 -8.62
CA GLU A 234 22.33 -27.79 -7.85
C GLU A 234 22.42 -27.52 -6.34
N HIS A 235 23.01 -26.39 -5.93
CA HIS A 235 23.32 -26.15 -4.51
C HIS A 235 22.48 -25.07 -3.83
N GLY A 236 21.69 -24.31 -4.59
CA GLY A 236 20.91 -23.17 -4.08
C GLY A 236 21.82 -22.05 -3.59
N ASN A 237 22.01 -21.00 -4.40
CA ASN A 237 22.95 -19.88 -4.17
C ASN A 237 24.38 -20.35 -3.79
N VAL A 238 25.35 -20.17 -4.70
CA VAL A 238 26.77 -20.34 -4.36
C VAL A 238 27.17 -19.24 -3.36
N GLU A 239 26.92 -19.49 -2.07
CA GLU A 239 27.36 -18.62 -1.00
C GLU A 239 28.88 -18.74 -0.80
N ASP A 240 29.46 -17.67 -0.27
CA ASP A 240 30.90 -17.43 -0.08
C ASP A 240 31.61 -18.66 0.54
N ARG A 241 32.56 -19.26 -0.19
CA ARG A 241 33.36 -20.45 0.19
C ARG A 241 34.35 -20.20 1.35
N ARG A 242 34.18 -19.15 2.13
CA ARG A 242 35.02 -18.94 3.32
C ARG A 242 34.68 -20.02 4.33
N ARG A 243 35.70 -20.72 4.85
CA ARG A 243 35.57 -21.51 6.08
C ARG A 243 34.86 -20.64 7.12
N GLN A 244 33.58 -20.87 7.34
CA GLN A 244 32.87 -20.28 8.45
C GLN A 244 33.48 -20.92 9.69
N VAL A 245 34.38 -20.18 10.33
CA VAL A 245 34.88 -20.53 11.66
C VAL A 245 33.64 -20.72 12.52
N LYS A 246 33.36 -21.94 12.99
CA LYS A 246 32.38 -22.18 14.05
C LYS A 246 32.93 -21.49 15.29
N ARG A 247 32.52 -20.24 15.49
CA ARG A 247 32.92 -19.43 16.64
C ARG A 247 32.03 -19.83 17.82
N PRO A 248 32.56 -19.87 19.05
CA PRO A 248 31.72 -19.92 20.23
C PRO A 248 30.68 -18.80 20.18
N ASN A 249 29.44 -19.07 20.56
CA ASN A 249 28.42 -18.04 20.76
C ASN A 249 28.87 -17.15 21.92
N TYR A 250 29.50 -16.01 21.61
CA TYR A 250 29.72 -14.95 22.57
C TYR A 250 28.42 -14.16 22.72
N SER A 251 27.99 -13.90 23.96
CA SER A 251 26.90 -12.96 24.24
C SER A 251 27.24 -11.61 23.60
N LYS A 252 26.30 -11.08 22.81
CA LYS A 252 26.43 -9.73 22.25
C LYS A 252 26.31 -8.75 23.43
N PRO A 253 27.26 -7.83 23.65
CA PRO A 253 27.06 -6.80 24.66
C PRO A 253 25.96 -5.85 24.18
N GLU A 254 24.85 -5.82 24.90
CA GLU A 254 23.73 -4.91 24.68
C GLU A 254 23.92 -3.72 25.62
N LEU A 255 24.25 -2.56 25.06
CA LEU A 255 24.45 -1.34 25.84
C LEU A 255 23.41 -0.31 25.45
N LEU A 256 22.79 0.26 26.48
CA LEU A 256 21.81 1.32 26.37
C LEU A 256 22.38 2.59 27.02
N ALA A 257 22.33 3.70 26.29
CA ALA A 257 22.51 5.04 26.84
C ALA A 257 21.24 5.86 26.59
N THR A 258 20.64 6.38 27.65
CA THR A 258 19.48 7.29 27.61
C THR A 258 19.87 8.74 27.90
N MET A 259 21.09 8.97 28.40
CA MET A 259 21.64 10.29 28.70
C MET A 259 23.13 10.36 28.37
N PRO A 260 23.71 11.57 28.21
CA PRO A 260 25.15 11.75 28.09
C PRO A 260 25.92 11.13 29.27
N ASN A 261 27.15 10.71 29.02
CA ASN A 261 28.11 10.17 29.99
C ASN A 261 27.73 8.85 30.66
N GLN A 262 26.75 8.11 30.11
CA GLN A 262 26.45 6.75 30.54
C GLN A 262 27.27 5.70 29.80
N VAL A 263 27.45 5.85 28.49
CA VAL A 263 28.22 4.92 27.67
C VAL A 263 29.13 5.69 26.72
N TRP A 264 30.44 5.50 26.89
CA TRP A 264 31.43 5.98 25.95
C TRP A 264 31.90 4.84 25.08
N SER A 265 32.06 5.14 23.80
CA SER A 265 32.78 4.29 22.87
C SER A 265 34.16 4.89 22.62
N TRP A 266 35.18 4.04 22.53
CA TRP A 266 36.50 4.50 22.10
C TRP A 266 37.12 3.57 21.07
N ASP A 267 37.89 4.15 20.16
CA ASP A 267 38.58 3.42 19.10
C ASP A 267 39.86 4.14 18.65
N ILE A 268 40.72 3.42 17.93
CA ILE A 268 42.00 3.89 17.42
C ILE A 268 42.02 3.75 15.90
N THR A 269 42.25 4.85 15.18
CA THR A 269 42.43 4.83 13.73
C THR A 269 43.84 5.24 13.32
N LYS A 270 44.31 4.69 12.19
CA LYS A 270 45.60 5.04 11.61
C LYS A 270 45.47 6.21 10.65
N LEU A 271 46.24 7.26 10.89
CA LEU A 271 46.45 8.39 9.98
C LEU A 271 47.70 8.11 9.16
N LYS A 272 47.63 8.31 7.83
CA LYS A 272 48.79 8.06 6.96
C LYS A 272 49.85 9.15 7.19
N GLY A 273 51.07 8.73 7.48
CA GLY A 273 52.22 9.62 7.61
C GLY A 273 52.82 10.05 6.27
N PRO A 274 53.98 10.75 6.32
CA PRO A 274 54.59 11.39 5.16
C PRO A 274 55.02 10.37 4.10
N VAL A 275 55.50 9.21 4.55
CA VAL A 275 56.00 8.13 3.69
C VAL A 275 55.04 6.94 3.73
N LYS A 276 55.07 6.11 2.69
CA LYS A 276 54.35 4.83 2.65
C LYS A 276 54.74 4.00 3.88
N TRP A 277 53.75 3.34 4.50
CA TRP A 277 53.92 2.52 5.72
C TRP A 277 54.25 3.25 7.02
N THR A 278 54.41 4.58 7.01
CA THR A 278 54.44 5.37 8.24
C THR A 278 53.02 5.75 8.63
N TYR A 279 52.67 5.57 9.90
CA TYR A 279 51.35 5.89 10.43
C TYR A 279 51.45 6.66 11.74
N PHE A 280 50.47 7.53 11.99
CA PHE A 280 50.18 8.07 13.30
C PHE A 280 48.89 7.44 13.82
N TYR A 281 48.75 7.35 15.13
CA TYR A 281 47.63 6.68 15.78
C TYR A 281 46.76 7.72 16.46
N LEU A 282 45.54 7.88 15.96
CA LEU A 282 44.53 8.77 16.52
C LEU A 282 43.59 7.96 17.40
N TYR A 283 43.61 8.26 18.69
CA TYR A 283 42.68 7.76 19.68
C TYR A 283 41.50 8.71 19.78
N VAL A 284 40.29 8.18 19.82
CA VAL A 284 39.06 8.96 20.01
C VAL A 284 38.19 8.25 21.03
N ILE A 285 37.69 9.00 22.00
CA ILE A 285 36.65 8.62 22.96
C ILE A 285 35.44 9.50 22.69
N MET A 286 34.29 8.88 22.49
CA MET A 286 33.06 9.55 22.12
C MET A 286 31.89 9.02 22.95
N ASP A 287 31.02 9.92 23.35
CA ASP A 287 29.75 9.60 23.98
C ASP A 287 28.73 9.08 22.94
N ILE A 288 28.14 7.91 23.17
CA ILE A 288 27.26 7.30 22.17
C ILE A 288 25.85 7.89 22.14
N PHE A 289 25.42 8.61 23.17
CA PHE A 289 24.10 9.22 23.19
C PHE A 289 24.10 10.52 22.39
N SER A 290 25.04 11.41 22.74
CA SER A 290 25.19 12.74 22.18
C SER A 290 26.06 12.83 20.94
N ARG A 291 26.83 11.78 20.60
CA ARG A 291 27.91 11.81 19.58
C ARG A 291 29.09 12.69 19.97
N TYR A 292 29.14 13.23 21.19
CA TYR A 292 30.17 14.20 21.56
C TYR A 292 31.52 13.51 21.75
N VAL A 293 32.55 14.02 21.09
CA VAL A 293 33.93 13.54 21.31
C VAL A 293 34.44 14.13 22.62
N VAL A 294 34.44 13.31 23.68
CA VAL A 294 34.87 13.71 25.02
C VAL A 294 36.37 13.86 25.14
N GLY A 295 37.14 13.08 24.37
CA GLY A 295 38.59 13.10 24.38
C GLY A 295 39.21 12.48 23.13
N TRP A 296 40.37 13.00 22.72
CA TRP A 296 41.15 12.45 21.62
C TRP A 296 42.64 12.71 21.82
N MET A 297 43.51 11.92 21.19
CA MET A 297 44.95 12.20 21.11
C MET A 297 45.61 11.58 19.90
N VAL A 298 46.76 12.12 19.48
CA VAL A 298 47.59 11.53 18.40
C VAL A 298 48.96 11.11 18.93
N ALA A 299 49.36 9.87 18.61
CA ALA A 299 50.59 9.24 19.05
C ALA A 299 51.39 8.62 17.88
N HIS A 300 52.69 8.40 18.10
CA HIS A 300 53.58 7.70 17.14
C HIS A 300 53.37 6.19 17.10
N GLN A 301 52.91 5.61 18.21
CA GLN A 301 52.69 4.18 18.36
C GLN A 301 51.50 3.93 19.26
N GLU A 302 50.88 2.76 19.13
CA GLU A 302 49.85 2.37 20.07
C GLU A 302 50.47 2.02 21.43
N SER A 303 49.99 2.67 22.48
CA SER A 303 50.43 2.41 23.85
C SER A 303 49.26 2.39 24.83
N THR A 304 49.26 1.36 25.67
CA THR A 304 48.38 1.21 26.83
C THR A 304 48.47 2.40 27.78
N ALA A 305 49.67 2.93 28.04
CA ALA A 305 49.87 4.04 28.97
C ALA A 305 49.25 5.34 28.43
N LEU A 306 49.30 5.55 27.11
CA LEU A 306 48.67 6.69 26.46
C LEU A 306 47.15 6.59 26.50
N ALA A 307 46.60 5.39 26.23
CA ALA A 307 45.16 5.13 26.36
C ALA A 307 44.67 5.39 27.79
N LYS A 308 45.41 4.91 28.81
CA LYS A 308 45.11 5.14 30.23
C LYS A 308 45.01 6.63 30.55
N ARG A 309 46.06 7.38 30.19
CA ARG A 309 46.11 8.83 30.43
C ARG A 309 44.96 9.57 29.73
N LEU A 310 44.62 9.19 28.49
CA LEU A 310 43.52 9.82 27.76
C LEU A 310 42.18 9.59 28.46
N ILE A 311 41.91 8.36 28.92
CA ILE A 311 40.68 8.01 29.62
C ILE A 311 40.58 8.79 30.92
N GLU A 312 41.63 8.80 31.75
CA GLU A 312 41.68 9.56 33.02
C GLU A 312 41.40 11.05 32.78
N GLN A 313 42.09 11.67 31.82
CA GLN A 313 41.90 13.09 31.50
C GLN A 313 40.49 13.39 30.98
N SER A 314 39.90 12.46 30.22
CA SER A 314 38.52 12.61 29.71
C SER A 314 37.49 12.48 30.83
N CYS A 315 37.70 11.56 31.78
CA CYS A 315 36.85 11.39 32.96
C CYS A 315 36.89 12.64 33.84
N ILE A 316 38.09 13.18 34.11
CA ILE A 316 38.26 14.42 34.88
C ILE A 316 37.56 15.58 34.16
N LYS A 317 37.75 15.71 32.85
CA LYS A 317 37.14 16.79 32.05
C LYS A 317 35.61 16.76 32.09
N GLN A 318 35.02 15.57 32.07
CA GLN A 318 33.56 15.38 32.09
C GLN A 318 32.99 15.18 33.50
N ASN A 319 33.81 15.33 34.54
CA ASN A 319 33.43 15.13 35.94
C ASN A 319 32.71 13.79 36.18
N ILE A 320 33.28 12.71 35.65
CA ILE A 320 32.73 11.36 35.75
C ILE A 320 33.00 10.79 37.15
N GLU A 321 31.94 10.41 37.85
CA GLU A 321 32.02 9.70 39.12
C GLU A 321 32.21 8.19 38.92
N SER A 322 32.64 7.50 39.98
CA SER A 322 32.81 6.04 39.95
C SER A 322 31.48 5.35 39.65
N GLU A 323 31.49 4.28 38.86
CA GLU A 323 30.32 3.48 38.45
C GLU A 323 29.29 4.18 37.55
N GLN A 324 29.50 5.46 37.21
CA GLN A 324 28.59 6.22 36.35
C GLN A 324 28.72 5.88 34.86
N LEU A 325 29.90 5.43 34.44
CA LEU A 325 30.27 5.29 33.04
C LEU A 325 30.58 3.84 32.65
N THR A 326 30.04 3.42 31.51
CA THR A 326 30.46 2.21 30.80
C THR A 326 31.36 2.59 29.62
N LEU A 327 32.55 2.00 29.55
CA LEU A 327 33.45 2.20 28.41
C LEU A 327 33.43 0.98 27.50
N HIS A 328 32.93 1.17 26.28
CA HIS A 328 32.88 0.18 25.22
C HIS A 328 34.10 0.28 24.31
N ALA A 329 34.85 -0.83 24.21
CA ALA A 329 36.08 -0.91 23.44
C ALA A 329 36.01 -2.03 22.40
N ASP A 330 36.63 -1.81 21.25
CA ASP A 330 36.87 -2.88 20.31
C ASP A 330 37.96 -3.86 20.81
N ARG A 331 38.11 -5.05 20.21
CA ARG A 331 39.05 -6.09 20.72
C ARG A 331 40.52 -5.91 20.29
N GLY A 332 40.99 -4.68 20.05
CA GLY A 332 42.38 -4.39 19.71
C GLY A 332 43.38 -4.86 20.78
N SER A 333 44.62 -5.19 20.37
CA SER A 333 45.69 -5.65 21.29
C SER A 333 45.98 -4.63 22.39
N SER A 334 45.99 -3.34 22.03
CA SER A 334 46.16 -2.20 22.94
C SER A 334 45.01 -2.06 23.96
N MET A 335 43.82 -2.55 23.61
CA MET A 335 42.59 -2.44 24.43
C MET A 335 42.41 -3.61 25.41
N LYS A 336 43.11 -4.72 25.18
CA LYS A 336 43.10 -5.93 26.04
C LYS A 336 44.17 -5.94 27.13
N SER A 337 45.05 -4.95 27.16
CA SER A 337 46.17 -4.97 28.09
C SER A 337 45.70 -4.93 29.55
N LYS A 338 46.43 -5.64 30.41
CA LYS A 338 46.17 -5.72 31.85
C LYS A 338 46.12 -4.33 32.50
N GLY A 339 46.95 -3.40 32.03
CA GLY A 339 47.01 -2.03 32.53
C GLY A 339 45.75 -1.20 32.25
N VAL A 340 45.12 -1.33 31.07
CA VAL A 340 43.83 -0.66 30.80
C VAL A 340 42.70 -1.31 31.61
N ALA A 341 42.69 -2.64 31.73
CA ALA A 341 41.66 -3.33 32.50
C ALA A 341 41.68 -2.95 34.00
N GLN A 342 42.87 -2.86 34.59
CA GLN A 342 43.03 -2.46 35.98
C GLN A 342 42.65 -1.00 36.22
N LEU A 343 43.05 -0.08 35.33
CA LEU A 343 42.60 1.31 35.39
C LEU A 343 41.06 1.42 35.39
N LEU A 344 40.40 0.70 34.49
CA LEU A 344 38.94 0.79 34.38
C LEU A 344 38.27 0.27 35.66
N ALA A 345 38.83 -0.77 36.27
CA ALA A 345 38.39 -1.22 37.60
C ALA A 345 38.65 -0.15 38.68
N ASP A 346 39.82 0.50 38.68
CA ASP A 346 40.18 1.55 39.66
C ASP A 346 39.28 2.80 39.52
N LEU A 347 38.84 3.12 38.30
CA LEU A 347 37.89 4.21 38.03
C LEU A 347 36.42 3.79 38.25
N GLY A 348 36.14 2.53 38.58
CA GLY A 348 34.78 1.98 38.67
C GLY A 348 34.04 1.98 37.33
N ILE A 349 34.75 2.01 36.20
CA ILE A 349 34.15 2.01 34.86
C ILE A 349 33.87 0.56 34.45
N THR A 350 32.61 0.27 34.14
CA THR A 350 32.23 -1.06 33.63
C THR A 350 32.80 -1.25 32.23
N LYS A 351 33.69 -2.24 32.06
CA LYS A 351 34.32 -2.54 30.77
C LYS A 351 33.46 -3.50 29.99
N THR A 352 33.08 -3.12 28.77
CA THR A 352 32.50 -4.05 27.80
C THR A 352 33.37 -4.12 26.55
N HIS A 353 33.49 -5.34 26.01
CA HIS A 353 34.28 -5.61 24.82
C HIS A 353 33.40 -6.18 23.72
N SER A 354 33.61 -5.73 22.49
CA SER A 354 33.05 -6.35 21.28
C SER A 354 33.42 -7.83 21.15
N ARG A 355 32.74 -8.57 20.29
CA ARG A 355 33.02 -10.00 20.04
C ARG A 355 34.35 -10.19 19.29
N PRO A 356 35.08 -11.30 19.50
CA PRO A 356 36.29 -11.57 18.73
C PRO A 356 36.03 -11.61 17.22
N TYR A 357 36.81 -10.81 16.47
CA TYR A 357 36.82 -10.75 15.00
C TYR A 357 35.49 -10.30 14.37
N VAL A 358 34.78 -9.37 15.00
CA VAL A 358 33.65 -8.63 14.42
C VAL A 358 33.98 -7.14 14.51
N SER A 359 34.34 -6.51 13.39
CA SER A 359 34.61 -5.06 13.31
C SER A 359 33.37 -4.21 13.57
N ASN A 360 32.17 -4.80 13.43
CA ASN A 360 30.90 -4.08 13.38
C ASN A 360 30.26 -3.78 14.74
N ASP A 361 30.92 -4.07 15.87
CA ASP A 361 30.33 -3.86 17.19
C ASP A 361 30.53 -2.40 17.70
N ASN A 362 31.23 -1.52 16.95
CA ASN A 362 31.41 -0.10 17.28
C ASN A 362 30.95 0.89 16.17
N PRO A 363 29.65 0.91 15.82
CA PRO A 363 29.14 1.68 14.69
C PRO A 363 29.33 3.20 14.82
N TYR A 364 29.43 3.71 16.05
CA TYR A 364 29.54 5.14 16.30
C TYR A 364 30.93 5.67 16.00
N SER A 365 31.98 5.01 16.50
CA SER A 365 33.36 5.38 16.18
C SER A 365 33.65 5.25 14.68
N GLU A 366 33.11 4.22 14.02
CA GLU A 366 33.22 4.07 12.56
C GLU A 366 32.61 5.27 11.79
N SER A 367 31.42 5.69 12.18
CA SER A 367 30.74 6.85 11.58
C SER A 367 31.51 8.16 11.81
N GLN A 368 32.08 8.33 13.02
CA GLN A 368 32.93 9.46 13.34
C GLN A 368 34.20 9.48 12.47
N PHE A 369 34.88 8.34 12.31
CA PHE A 369 36.07 8.27 11.46
C PHE A 369 35.77 8.47 9.98
N LYS A 370 34.59 8.05 9.51
CA LYS A 370 34.11 8.38 8.17
C LYS A 370 33.96 9.89 8.03
N THR A 371 33.32 10.55 8.98
CA THR A 371 33.17 12.02 8.97
C THR A 371 34.54 12.71 8.92
N LEU A 372 35.50 12.23 9.71
CA LEU A 372 36.87 12.75 9.72
C LEU A 372 37.58 12.60 8.37
N LYS A 373 37.48 11.43 7.73
CA LYS A 373 38.20 11.12 6.48
C LYS A 373 37.56 11.73 5.23
N TYR A 374 36.27 12.05 5.28
CA TYR A 374 35.54 12.64 4.16
C TYR A 374 35.39 14.17 4.27
N CYS A 375 35.85 14.76 5.39
CA CYS A 375 35.95 16.22 5.52
C CYS A 375 36.86 16.79 4.42
N PRO A 376 36.47 17.87 3.71
CA PRO A 376 37.28 18.45 2.63
C PRO A 376 38.70 18.87 3.04
N GLU A 377 38.89 19.26 4.31
CA GLU A 377 40.19 19.65 4.85
C GLU A 377 41.11 18.46 5.17
N PHE A 378 40.62 17.22 5.06
CA PHE A 378 41.40 16.04 5.37
C PHE A 378 42.51 15.82 4.32
N PRO A 379 43.81 15.89 4.70
CA PRO A 379 44.90 15.98 3.72
C PRO A 379 45.25 14.62 3.07
N GLY A 380 44.59 13.53 3.45
CA GLY A 380 44.88 12.17 2.98
C GLY A 380 46.17 11.57 3.55
N ARG A 381 47.24 12.37 3.63
CA ARG A 381 48.53 12.10 4.31
C ARG A 381 48.96 13.32 5.12
N PHE A 382 49.58 13.07 6.26
CA PHE A 382 50.14 14.10 7.13
C PHE A 382 51.66 14.14 6.97
N GLY A 383 52.25 15.34 6.87
CA GLY A 383 53.70 15.51 6.73
C GLY A 383 54.45 15.22 8.02
N SER A 384 53.83 15.51 9.16
CA SER A 384 54.37 15.28 10.50
C SER A 384 53.27 14.91 11.52
N ILE A 385 53.66 14.47 12.72
CA ILE A 385 52.69 14.26 13.81
C ILE A 385 52.09 15.61 14.24
N GLN A 386 52.85 16.70 14.17
CA GLN A 386 52.39 18.04 14.48
C GLN A 386 51.28 18.47 13.52
N ASP A 387 51.41 18.15 12.22
CA ASP A 387 50.38 18.44 11.23
C ASP A 387 49.07 17.71 11.56
N SER A 388 49.19 16.43 11.93
CA SER A 388 48.02 15.64 12.33
C SER A 388 47.36 16.16 13.61
N ARG A 389 48.14 16.66 14.57
CA ARG A 389 47.64 17.29 15.80
C ARG A 389 46.96 18.61 15.49
N ALA A 390 47.57 19.46 14.66
CA ALA A 390 47.02 20.75 14.27
C ALA A 390 45.70 20.60 13.51
N PHE A 391 45.60 19.60 12.63
CA PHE A 391 44.34 19.22 11.99
C PHE A 391 43.29 18.81 13.02
N CYS A 392 43.62 17.87 13.91
CA CYS A 392 42.67 17.39 14.93
C CYS A 392 42.22 18.51 15.90
N GLN A 393 43.12 19.43 16.26
CA GLN A 393 42.82 20.59 17.10
C GLN A 393 41.75 21.51 16.50
N ARG A 394 41.63 21.58 15.17
CA ARG A 394 40.54 22.31 14.49
C ARG A 394 39.32 21.43 14.26
N PHE A 395 39.56 20.19 13.84
CA PHE A 395 38.50 19.27 13.45
C PHE A 395 37.55 18.92 14.60
N PHE A 396 38.06 18.59 15.79
CA PHE A 396 37.20 18.13 16.89
C PHE A 396 36.30 19.23 17.49
N PRO A 397 36.76 20.48 17.68
CA PRO A 397 35.87 21.59 17.99
C PRO A 397 34.78 21.79 16.94
N TRP A 398 35.15 21.84 15.65
CA TRP A 398 34.18 21.92 14.56
C TRP A 398 33.16 20.77 14.60
N TYR A 399 33.63 19.54 14.80
CA TYR A 399 32.78 18.35 14.89
C TYR A 399 31.78 18.46 16.06
N ASN A 400 32.24 18.89 17.24
CA ASN A 400 31.39 18.96 18.42
C ASN A 400 30.43 20.17 18.42
N GLN A 401 30.85 21.30 17.84
CA GLN A 401 30.16 22.59 18.04
C GLN A 401 29.44 23.09 16.80
N GLU A 402 29.85 22.66 15.61
CA GLU A 402 29.34 23.21 14.34
C GLU A 402 28.72 22.13 13.43
N HIS A 403 29.21 20.89 13.49
CA HIS A 403 28.73 19.82 12.63
C HIS A 403 27.38 19.27 13.12
N TYR A 404 26.34 19.36 12.28
CA TYR A 404 25.02 18.84 12.58
C TYR A 404 24.88 17.37 12.20
N HIS A 405 24.33 16.57 13.12
CA HIS A 405 24.16 15.13 12.93
C HIS A 405 22.69 14.75 12.78
N SER A 406 22.34 14.08 11.68
CA SER A 406 20.98 13.57 11.46
C SER A 406 20.55 12.54 12.51
N GLY A 407 21.49 11.73 13.02
CA GLY A 407 21.24 10.72 14.06
C GLY A 407 20.91 11.29 15.45
N ILE A 408 21.04 12.60 15.65
CA ILE A 408 20.63 13.33 16.86
C ILE A 408 19.80 14.57 16.47
N ALA A 409 18.79 14.35 15.61
CA ALA A 409 17.80 15.36 15.25
C ALA A 409 18.36 16.66 14.64
N LEU A 410 19.43 16.55 13.85
CA LEU A 410 20.14 17.70 13.27
C LEU A 410 20.63 18.68 14.34
N MET A 411 21.09 18.16 15.48
CA MET A 411 21.78 18.94 16.50
C MET A 411 23.29 18.74 16.40
N THR A 412 24.03 19.67 16.99
CA THR A 412 25.47 19.48 17.20
C THR A 412 25.67 18.59 18.42
N PRO A 413 26.77 17.83 18.49
CA PRO A 413 27.01 16.95 19.62
C PRO A 413 27.03 17.68 20.96
N GLU A 414 27.59 18.89 21.01
CA GLU A 414 27.68 19.71 22.22
C GLU A 414 26.30 20.09 22.77
N ASN A 415 25.37 20.48 21.90
CA ASN A 415 24.01 20.85 22.30
C ASN A 415 23.27 19.70 22.98
N VAL A 416 23.48 18.47 22.50
CA VAL A 416 22.87 17.28 23.10
C VAL A 416 23.60 16.89 24.39
N HIS A 417 24.93 16.97 24.38
CA HIS A 417 25.77 16.56 25.52
C HIS A 417 25.53 17.42 26.77
N TYR A 418 25.35 18.74 26.61
CA TYR A 418 25.15 19.67 27.72
C TYR A 418 23.68 20.09 27.92
N GLY A 419 22.73 19.36 27.33
CA GLY A 419 21.30 19.55 27.63
C GLY A 419 20.63 20.78 27.01
N MET A 420 21.26 21.42 26.02
CA MET A 420 20.69 22.58 25.28
C MET A 420 19.67 22.15 24.21
N ALA A 421 19.59 20.84 23.96
CA ALA A 421 18.80 20.19 22.93
C ALA A 421 17.31 20.60 22.94
N GLN A 422 16.69 20.64 24.12
CA GLN A 422 15.26 20.95 24.26
C GLN A 422 14.93 22.39 23.86
N GLN A 423 15.71 23.36 24.34
CA GLN A 423 15.53 24.77 23.99
C GLN A 423 15.65 24.98 22.47
N ILE A 424 16.67 24.39 21.86
CA ILE A 424 16.89 24.49 20.40
C ILE A 424 15.74 23.85 19.61
N TYR A 425 15.15 22.76 20.13
CA TYR A 425 13.98 22.15 19.52
C TYR A 425 12.78 23.12 19.53
N GLU A 426 12.52 23.76 20.67
CA GLU A 426 11.43 24.74 20.84
C GLU A 426 11.62 25.95 19.92
N ASP A 427 12.83 26.51 19.85
CA ASP A 427 13.16 27.62 18.96
C ASP A 427 12.92 27.24 17.49
N ARG A 428 13.29 26.01 17.09
CA ARG A 428 13.05 25.50 15.73
C ARG A 428 11.57 25.29 15.43
N VAL A 429 10.76 24.88 16.42
CA VAL A 429 9.30 24.79 16.27
C VAL A 429 8.72 26.18 15.97
N GLU A 430 9.17 27.22 16.69
CA GLU A 430 8.70 28.59 16.47
C GLU A 430 9.06 29.12 15.08
N VAL A 431 10.29 28.88 14.62
CA VAL A 431 10.73 29.25 13.26
C VAL A 431 9.90 28.55 12.19
N LEU A 432 9.66 27.25 12.35
CA LEU A 432 8.87 26.46 11.41
C LEU A 432 7.39 26.88 11.39
N LYS A 433 6.84 27.22 12.56
CA LYS A 433 5.50 27.78 12.69
C LYS A 433 5.40 29.14 11.98
N SER A 434 6.35 30.03 12.22
CA SER A 434 6.41 31.34 11.54
C SER A 434 6.50 31.20 10.01
N ALA A 435 7.32 30.26 9.53
CA ALA A 435 7.44 29.96 8.11
C ALA A 435 6.13 29.38 7.52
N PHE A 436 5.42 28.57 8.30
CA PHE A 436 4.11 28.03 7.94
C PHE A 436 3.07 29.15 7.82
N ASP A 437 2.98 30.03 8.83
CA ASP A 437 2.02 31.13 8.86
C ASP A 437 2.21 32.08 7.67
N LEU A 438 3.46 32.33 7.25
CA LEU A 438 3.77 33.13 6.06
C LEU A 438 3.37 32.46 4.75
N ASN A 439 3.54 31.13 4.63
CA ASN A 439 3.31 30.39 3.37
C ASN A 439 2.66 29.01 3.59
N PRO A 440 1.38 28.93 3.99
CA PRO A 440 0.75 27.64 4.35
C PRO A 440 0.68 26.66 3.16
N LYS A 441 0.55 27.18 1.94
CA LYS A 441 0.52 26.38 0.71
C LYS A 441 1.82 25.59 0.48
N ARG A 442 2.97 26.12 0.91
CA ARG A 442 4.28 25.44 0.78
C ARG A 442 4.30 24.13 1.57
N PHE A 443 3.58 24.07 2.68
CA PHE A 443 3.52 22.92 3.56
C PHE A 443 2.22 22.10 3.41
N LYS A 444 1.47 22.34 2.32
CA LYS A 444 0.20 21.64 2.02
C LYS A 444 -0.83 21.74 3.16
N GLY A 445 -0.81 22.83 3.93
CA GLY A 445 -1.70 23.05 5.07
C GLY A 445 -1.31 22.31 6.36
N ASN A 446 -0.19 21.58 6.38
CA ASN A 446 0.32 20.91 7.58
C ASN A 446 1.44 21.72 8.24
N VAL A 447 1.38 21.89 9.56
CA VAL A 447 2.45 22.57 10.32
C VAL A 447 3.70 21.68 10.34
N PRO A 448 4.84 22.14 9.78
CA PRO A 448 6.09 21.38 9.80
C PRO A 448 6.64 21.29 11.23
N LYS A 449 7.26 20.15 11.57
CA LYS A 449 7.89 19.91 12.87
C LYS A 449 9.38 19.60 12.69
N PRO A 450 10.26 20.05 13.60
CA PRO A 450 11.65 19.63 13.58
C PRO A 450 11.77 18.12 13.87
N PRO A 451 12.86 17.47 13.42
CA PRO A 451 13.17 16.11 13.83
C PRO A 451 13.23 15.97 15.35
N VAL A 452 12.73 14.87 15.89
CA VAL A 452 12.71 14.61 17.34
C VAL A 452 14.00 13.90 17.73
N LEU A 453 14.55 14.26 18.89
CA LEU A 453 15.72 13.58 19.45
C LEU A 453 15.41 12.12 19.79
N PRO A 454 16.35 11.20 19.53
CA PRO A 454 16.19 9.83 20.00
C PRO A 454 16.26 9.79 21.53
N ASN A 455 15.35 9.06 22.16
CA ASN A 455 15.32 8.88 23.61
C ASN A 455 16.45 7.97 24.13
N ALA A 456 17.09 7.23 23.23
CA ALA A 456 18.10 6.23 23.56
C ALA A 456 19.06 5.99 22.39
N ALA A 457 20.30 5.68 22.72
CA ALA A 457 21.31 5.15 21.81
C ALA A 457 21.73 3.74 22.26
N TRP A 458 21.87 2.85 21.30
CA TRP A 458 22.18 1.44 21.53
C TRP A 458 23.50 1.05 20.89
N ILE A 459 24.27 0.19 21.55
CA ILE A 459 25.23 -0.71 20.91
C ILE A 459 24.61 -2.10 20.96
N ASN A 460 24.40 -2.72 19.79
CA ASN A 460 23.65 -3.96 19.60
C ASN A 460 22.24 -3.93 20.23
N LYS A 461 21.28 -3.26 19.58
CA LYS A 461 19.88 -3.25 20.05
C LYS A 461 19.33 -4.69 20.08
N PRO A 462 18.72 -5.16 21.19
CA PRO A 462 18.07 -6.46 21.23
C PRO A 462 16.92 -6.52 20.21
N GLU A 463 16.68 -7.71 19.65
CA GLU A 463 15.70 -7.93 18.58
C GLU A 463 14.23 -7.91 19.07
N THR A 464 13.98 -7.73 20.37
CA THR A 464 12.67 -7.94 20.98
C THR A 464 12.01 -6.67 21.52
N ASP A 465 10.97 -6.19 20.83
CA ASP A 465 9.81 -5.46 21.40
C ASP A 465 8.90 -6.43 22.21
N SER A 466 9.49 -7.34 22.98
CA SER A 466 8.76 -8.25 23.87
C SER A 466 9.44 -8.23 25.23
N VAL A 467 8.99 -7.32 26.10
CA VAL A 467 8.61 -7.52 27.50
C VAL A 467 8.35 -6.11 28.07
N LEU A 468 7.12 -5.64 27.89
CA LEU A 468 6.49 -4.61 28.74
C LEU A 468 5.07 -5.09 29.06
N TYR A 469 5.00 -6.22 29.77
CA TYR A 469 3.89 -6.57 30.66
C TYR A 469 4.50 -7.55 31.67
N ASP A 470 4.90 -7.02 32.81
CA ASP A 470 4.60 -7.56 34.14
C ASP A 470 4.69 -6.42 35.16
#